data_AF-A0A8E5I4X9-F1
#
_entry.id   AF-A0A8E5I4X9-F1
#
_cell.length_a   1.000
_cell.length_b   1.000
_cell.length_c   1.000
_cell.angle_alpha   90.00
_cell.angle_beta   90.00
_cell.angle_gamma   90.00
#
_symmetry.space_group_name_H-M   'P 1'
#
loop_
_entity.id
_entity.type
_entity.pdbx_description
1 polymer ?
#
loop_
_entity_poly.entity_id
_entity_poly.type
_entity_poly.pdbx_seq_one_letter_code
_entity_poly.pdbx_strand_id
1 'polypeptide(L)'
;MIKIARIAVTLGLLSSLGAQAYAAGLVVNDNDLRNDLAWLSDRGVIHLSLSTWPLSQEEISRALKKAKPSYSSEQVVLARINQRLSALKADFRVTGYTSTDKPGTPQGFGQTQPADNSLGLAFNNSGEWWDVHLQGNVEGGERISNGSRFNANGAYGAVKFWNQWLS
;
A
#
# COMPACT_ATOMS: atom_id res chain seq x y z
N MET A 1 -29.81 -41.44 -22.66
CA MET A 1 -28.99 -40.32 -23.18
C MET A 1 -28.68 -39.37 -22.02
N ILE A 2 -27.37 -39.25 -21.75
CA ILE A 2 -26.60 -38.22 -21.00
C ILE A 2 -27.09 -37.80 -19.60
N LYS A 3 -26.42 -38.37 -18.59
CA LYS A 3 -26.37 -37.90 -17.19
C LYS A 3 -25.52 -36.63 -17.13
N ILE A 4 -26.13 -35.47 -16.86
CA ILE A 4 -25.39 -34.21 -16.65
C ILE A 4 -24.69 -34.31 -15.29
N ALA A 5 -23.38 -34.46 -15.38
CA ALA A 5 -22.48 -34.71 -14.27
C ALA A 5 -22.33 -33.47 -13.39
N ARG A 6 -22.55 -33.70 -12.10
CA ARG A 6 -21.84 -33.15 -10.93
C ARG A 6 -20.52 -32.41 -11.29
N ILE A 7 -20.62 -31.12 -11.62
CA ILE A 7 -19.50 -30.18 -11.61
C ILE A 7 -20.03 -28.89 -10.97
N ALA A 8 -20.22 -28.91 -9.65
CA ALA A 8 -20.62 -27.73 -8.89
C ALA A 8 -19.98 -27.66 -7.48
N VAL A 9 -19.02 -28.52 -7.16
CA VAL A 9 -18.55 -28.71 -5.76
C VAL A 9 -17.02 -28.64 -5.63
N THR A 10 -16.33 -27.83 -6.46
CA THR A 10 -14.88 -27.62 -6.31
C THR A 10 -14.42 -26.17 -6.28
N LEU A 11 -15.33 -25.19 -6.47
CA LEU A 11 -14.99 -23.76 -6.39
C LEU A 11 -15.52 -23.05 -5.13
N GLY A 12 -16.06 -23.79 -4.16
CA GLY A 12 -16.64 -23.25 -2.93
C GLY A 12 -15.85 -23.56 -1.64
N LEU A 13 -14.65 -24.15 -1.75
CA LEU A 13 -13.88 -24.67 -0.61
C LEU A 13 -12.65 -23.83 -0.25
N LEU A 14 -12.48 -22.63 -0.81
CA LEU A 14 -11.43 -21.68 -0.39
C LEU A 14 -11.93 -20.50 0.45
N SER A 15 -13.22 -20.43 0.78
CA SER A 15 -13.81 -19.30 1.50
C SER A 15 -13.91 -19.48 3.03
N SER A 16 -13.30 -20.51 3.63
CA SER A 16 -13.42 -20.80 5.06
C SER A 16 -12.16 -20.59 5.91
N LEU A 17 -11.07 -20.04 5.35
CA LEU A 17 -9.95 -19.55 6.17
C LEU A 17 -10.22 -18.10 6.58
N GLY A 18 -11.21 -17.92 7.45
CA GLY A 18 -11.36 -16.74 8.29
C GLY A 18 -10.24 -16.69 9.34
N ALA A 19 -8.99 -16.67 8.90
CA ALA A 19 -7.96 -16.00 9.68
C ALA A 19 -8.23 -14.51 9.51
N GLN A 20 -8.21 -13.74 10.59
CA GLN A 20 -8.02 -12.30 10.49
C GLN A 20 -6.65 -12.10 9.83
N ALA A 21 -6.62 -12.10 8.50
CA ALA A 21 -5.42 -11.83 7.74
C ALA A 21 -5.09 -10.37 8.04
N TYR A 22 -4.16 -10.18 8.97
CA TYR A 22 -3.46 -8.91 9.06
C TYR A 22 -2.95 -8.64 7.64
N ALA A 23 -3.37 -7.53 7.05
CA ALA A 23 -2.79 -7.09 5.79
C ALA A 23 -1.26 -7.16 5.93
N ALA A 24 -0.64 -7.74 4.92
CA ALA A 24 0.76 -8.12 4.88
C ALA A 24 1.31 -7.64 3.54
N GLY A 25 2.63 -7.57 3.40
CA GLY A 25 3.22 -7.15 2.14
C GLY A 25 3.95 -5.82 2.18
N LEU A 26 4.19 -5.30 0.98
CA LEU A 26 4.95 -4.10 0.73
C LEU A 26 4.08 -2.87 0.90
N VAL A 27 4.57 -1.89 1.63
CA VAL A 27 4.00 -0.56 1.74
C VAL A 27 4.87 0.37 0.93
N VAL A 28 4.36 0.74 -0.23
CA VAL A 28 5.01 1.68 -1.16
C VAL A 28 5.08 3.08 -0.57
N ASN A 29 5.88 3.92 -1.21
CA ASN A 29 6.19 5.28 -0.78
C ASN A 29 4.90 6.08 -0.51
N ASP A 30 4.63 6.36 0.77
CA ASP A 30 3.52 7.19 1.21
C ASP A 30 4.05 8.27 2.16
N ASN A 31 3.87 9.54 1.79
CA ASN A 31 4.41 10.67 2.53
C ASN A 31 3.81 10.78 3.94
N ASP A 32 2.50 10.63 4.05
CA ASP A 32 1.79 10.79 5.33
C ASP A 32 2.23 9.71 6.31
N LEU A 33 2.23 8.45 5.87
CA LEU A 33 2.72 7.32 6.66
C LEU A 33 4.19 7.50 7.06
N ARG A 34 5.05 7.91 6.13
CA ARG A 34 6.48 8.12 6.44
C ARG A 34 6.66 9.18 7.52
N ASN A 35 5.91 10.29 7.45
CA ASN A 35 6.03 11.38 8.41
C ASN A 35 5.49 10.98 9.79
N ASP A 36 4.36 10.27 9.86
CA ASP A 36 3.82 9.77 11.12
C ASP A 36 4.75 8.72 11.78
N LEU A 37 5.31 7.80 10.99
CA LEU A 37 6.29 6.83 11.49
C LEU A 37 7.58 7.51 11.95
N ALA A 38 8.07 8.51 11.21
CA ALA A 38 9.25 9.27 11.60
C ALA A 38 9.01 10.02 12.91
N TRP A 39 7.86 10.67 13.04
CA TRP A 39 7.49 11.39 14.26
C TRP A 39 7.48 10.48 15.50
N LEU A 40 6.99 9.24 15.39
CA LEU A 40 7.04 8.27 16.48
C LEU A 40 8.46 7.74 16.73
N SER A 41 9.23 7.52 15.67
CA SER A 41 10.60 6.99 15.75
C SER A 41 11.54 8.00 16.42
N ASP A 42 11.47 9.27 16.02
CA ASP A 42 12.29 10.37 16.56
C ASP A 42 12.02 10.63 18.05
N ARG A 43 10.81 10.30 18.52
CA ARG A 43 10.41 10.39 19.93
C ARG A 43 10.73 9.12 20.74
N GLY A 44 11.32 8.12 20.10
CA GLY A 44 11.64 6.83 20.73
C GLY A 44 10.41 6.00 21.11
N VAL A 45 9.23 6.32 20.55
CA VAL A 45 8.00 5.54 20.80
C VAL A 45 8.09 4.20 20.08
N ILE A 46 8.67 4.19 18.87
CA ILE A 46 8.95 3.00 18.08
C ILE A 46 10.41 3.00 17.61
N HIS A 47 10.92 1.83 17.21
CA HIS A 47 12.21 1.71 16.53
C HIS A 47 11.99 1.05 15.18
N LEU A 48 12.08 1.84 14.11
CA LEU A 48 11.85 1.40 12.74
C LEU A 48 12.78 2.15 11.78
N SER A 49 13.44 1.44 10.86
CA SER A 49 14.20 2.08 9.80
C SER A 49 13.26 2.61 8.72
N LEU A 50 13.39 3.91 8.39
CA LEU A 50 12.58 4.60 7.38
C LEU A 50 13.39 5.06 6.17
N SER A 51 14.65 4.63 6.09
CA SER A 51 15.58 4.96 5.00
C SER A 51 15.38 4.10 3.76
N THR A 52 14.83 2.89 3.94
CA THR A 52 14.69 1.90 2.87
C THR A 52 13.22 1.69 2.58
N TRP A 53 12.80 2.04 1.37
CA TRP A 53 11.44 1.83 0.86
C TRP A 53 11.49 0.93 -0.38
N PRO A 54 10.45 0.12 -0.63
CA PRO A 54 9.21 -0.05 0.14
C PRO A 54 9.43 -0.72 1.51
N LEU A 55 8.55 -0.43 2.48
CA LEU A 55 8.60 -1.02 3.83
C LEU A 55 7.71 -2.26 3.93
N SER A 56 8.11 -3.26 4.71
CA SER A 56 7.24 -4.39 5.04
C SER A 56 6.20 -3.99 6.10
N GLN A 57 4.93 -4.29 5.84
CA GLN A 57 3.85 -4.06 6.79
C GLN A 57 4.04 -4.85 8.09
N GLU A 58 4.65 -6.03 8.02
CA GLU A 58 4.99 -6.82 9.19
C GLU A 58 6.03 -6.14 10.07
N GLU A 59 7.01 -5.47 9.47
CA GLU A 59 8.02 -4.72 10.22
C GLU A 59 7.39 -3.49 10.90
N ILE A 60 6.48 -2.79 10.21
CA ILE A 60 5.69 -1.71 10.80
C ILE A 60 4.85 -2.25 11.96
N SER A 61 4.08 -3.33 11.75
CA SER A 61 3.25 -3.96 12.78
C SER A 61 4.07 -4.42 14.00
N ARG A 62 5.26 -4.99 13.76
CA ARG A 62 6.20 -5.39 14.81
C ARG A 62 6.68 -4.19 15.63
N ALA A 63 7.03 -3.09 14.97
CA ALA A 63 7.44 -1.86 15.65
C ALA A 63 6.29 -1.26 16.47
N LEU A 64 5.08 -1.21 15.90
CA LEU A 64 3.87 -0.71 16.58
C LEU A 64 3.48 -1.56 17.79
N LYS A 65 3.62 -2.89 17.72
CA LYS A 65 3.36 -3.79 18.86
C LYS A 65 4.30 -3.57 20.05
N LYS A 66 5.52 -3.09 19.78
CA LYS A 66 6.52 -2.75 20.81
C LYS A 66 6.44 -1.27 21.24
N ALA A 67 5.48 -0.52 20.70
CA ALA A 67 5.35 0.90 20.97
C ALA A 67 5.03 1.16 22.46
N LYS A 68 5.65 2.19 23.03
CA LYS A 68 5.42 2.63 24.42
C LYS A 68 4.92 4.08 24.45
N PRO A 69 3.65 4.34 24.10
CA PRO A 69 3.11 5.68 24.12
C PRO A 69 3.00 6.18 25.58
N SER A 70 3.53 7.36 25.85
CA SER A 70 3.44 8.04 27.14
C SER A 70 2.46 9.23 27.10
N TYR A 71 2.17 9.75 25.91
CA TYR A 71 1.31 10.93 25.71
C TYR A 71 0.10 10.61 24.81
N SER A 72 -1.00 11.34 25.00
CA SER A 72 -2.22 11.20 24.18
C SER A 72 -1.95 11.48 22.70
N SER A 73 -1.07 12.44 22.39
CA SER A 73 -0.64 12.73 21.01
C SER A 73 -0.03 11.52 20.31
N GLU A 74 0.71 10.67 21.04
CA GLU A 74 1.35 9.48 20.47
C GLU A 74 0.32 8.40 20.14
N GLN A 75 -0.71 8.26 20.98
CA GLN A 75 -1.83 7.36 20.71
C GLN A 75 -2.62 7.78 19.46
N VAL A 76 -2.81 9.08 19.26
CA VAL A 76 -3.47 9.62 18.05
C VAL A 76 -2.66 9.29 16.79
N VAL A 77 -1.34 9.46 16.83
CA VAL A 77 -0.48 9.15 15.67
C VAL A 77 -0.45 7.63 15.40
N LEU A 78 -0.39 6.79 16.44
CA LEU A 78 -0.49 5.34 16.29
C LEU A 78 -1.82 4.92 15.62
N ALA A 79 -2.94 5.52 16.01
CA ALA A 79 -4.23 5.26 15.39
C ALA A 79 -4.25 5.70 13.92
N ARG A 80 -3.67 6.86 13.61
CA ARG A 80 -3.57 7.39 12.23
C ARG A 80 -2.75 6.47 11.33
N ILE A 81 -1.65 5.91 11.82
CA ILE A 81 -0.84 4.94 11.06
C ILE A 81 -1.66 3.71 10.68
N ASN A 82 -2.39 3.11 11.63
CA ASN A 82 -3.22 1.95 11.35
C ASN A 82 -4.32 2.29 10.33
N GLN A 83 -4.98 3.44 10.49
CA GLN A 83 -5.98 3.93 9.53
C GLN A 83 -5.37 4.14 8.13
N ARG A 84 -4.16 4.72 8.05
CA ARG A 84 -3.48 4.96 6.78
C ARG A 84 -3.10 3.64 6.11
N LEU A 85 -2.56 2.68 6.85
CA LEU A 85 -2.25 1.34 6.33
C LEU A 85 -3.50 0.65 5.77
N SER A 86 -4.62 0.70 6.50
CA SER A 86 -5.90 0.17 6.00
C SER A 86 -6.37 0.86 4.73
N ALA A 87 -6.20 2.19 4.62
CA ALA A 87 -6.56 2.92 3.41
C ALA A 87 -5.64 2.61 2.22
N LEU A 88 -4.34 2.42 2.47
CA LEU A 88 -3.37 2.05 1.43
C LEU A 88 -3.61 0.63 0.90
N LYS A 89 -4.01 -0.29 1.78
CA LYS A 89 -4.24 -1.72 1.48
C LYS A 89 -5.71 -2.10 1.30
N ALA A 90 -6.60 -1.12 1.13
CA ALA A 90 -8.01 -1.39 0.86
C ALA A 90 -8.16 -2.18 -0.44
N ASP A 91 -9.06 -3.18 -0.45
CA ASP A 91 -9.28 -4.09 -1.60
C ASP A 91 -9.48 -3.34 -2.92
N PHE A 92 -10.14 -2.19 -2.87
CA PHE A 92 -10.29 -1.27 -3.99
C PHE A 92 -9.99 0.16 -3.54
N ARG A 93 -9.21 0.87 -4.35
CA ARG A 93 -8.81 2.25 -4.09
C ARG A 93 -8.89 3.08 -5.36
N VAL A 94 -9.47 4.28 -5.20
CA VAL A 94 -9.48 5.31 -6.23
C VAL A 94 -8.61 6.47 -5.76
N THR A 95 -7.75 6.96 -6.64
CA THR A 95 -6.87 8.10 -6.39
C THR A 95 -7.00 9.11 -7.52
N GLY A 96 -6.95 10.39 -7.19
CA GLY A 96 -7.03 11.46 -8.17
C GLY A 96 -6.07 12.58 -7.80
N TYR A 97 -5.44 13.16 -8.81
CA TYR A 97 -4.58 14.32 -8.70
C TYR A 97 -4.93 15.32 -9.80
N THR A 98 -4.94 16.60 -9.45
CA THR A 98 -5.10 17.70 -10.39
C THR A 98 -4.24 18.86 -9.93
N SER A 99 -3.69 19.60 -10.88
CA SER A 99 -2.80 20.72 -10.64
C SER A 99 -2.92 21.70 -11.79
N THR A 100 -2.68 22.98 -11.51
CA THR A 100 -2.65 24.02 -12.54
C THR A 100 -1.38 23.96 -13.38
N ASP A 101 -0.24 23.59 -12.78
CA ASP A 101 1.06 23.50 -13.46
C ASP A 101 2.08 22.70 -12.63
N LYS A 102 3.19 22.30 -13.25
CA LYS A 102 4.33 21.66 -12.61
C LYS A 102 4.96 22.60 -11.56
N PRO A 103 5.11 22.13 -10.31
CA PRO A 103 5.84 22.90 -9.30
C PRO A 103 7.24 23.29 -9.76
N GLY A 104 7.63 24.55 -9.55
CA GLY A 104 8.96 25.05 -9.90
C GLY A 104 10.08 24.47 -9.02
N THR A 105 9.74 23.96 -7.83
CA THR A 105 10.70 23.32 -6.92
C THR A 105 10.64 21.79 -7.01
N PRO A 106 11.77 21.08 -6.81
CA PRO A 106 11.76 19.63 -6.64
C PRO A 106 10.80 19.20 -5.52
N GLN A 107 10.12 18.08 -5.74
CA GLN A 107 9.11 17.56 -4.81
C GLN A 107 9.73 16.60 -3.79
N GLY A 108 9.08 16.49 -2.63
CA GLY A 108 9.49 15.60 -1.56
C GLY A 108 9.22 14.11 -1.84
N PHE A 109 9.54 13.29 -0.85
CA PHE A 109 9.33 11.84 -0.90
C PHE A 109 7.87 11.48 -1.22
N GLY A 110 7.66 10.70 -2.29
CA GLY A 110 6.33 10.23 -2.69
C GLY A 110 5.38 11.31 -3.22
N GLN A 111 5.88 12.52 -3.52
CA GLN A 111 5.06 13.66 -3.96
C GLN A 111 5.23 14.01 -5.44
N THR A 112 6.21 13.43 -6.14
CA THR A 112 6.41 13.67 -7.57
C THR A 112 5.30 13.04 -8.40
N GLN A 113 4.53 13.87 -9.09
CA GLN A 113 3.45 13.43 -9.97
C GLN A 113 3.91 13.43 -11.44
N PRO A 114 3.62 12.36 -12.21
CA PRO A 114 4.05 12.23 -13.60
C PRO A 114 3.27 13.12 -14.58
N ALA A 115 2.10 13.64 -14.17
CA ALA A 115 1.23 14.49 -14.99
C ALA A 115 0.55 15.58 -14.15
N ASP A 116 0.01 16.61 -14.80
CA ASP A 116 -0.79 17.67 -14.16
C ASP A 116 -2.11 17.13 -13.62
N ASN A 117 -2.72 16.20 -14.36
CA ASN A 117 -3.94 15.51 -13.97
C ASN A 117 -3.72 14.00 -14.06
N SER A 118 -4.12 13.28 -13.02
CA SER A 118 -4.03 11.82 -12.99
C SER A 118 -5.22 11.23 -12.25
N LEU A 119 -5.73 10.11 -12.75
CA LEU A 119 -6.73 9.30 -12.07
C LEU A 119 -6.23 7.85 -12.05
N GLY A 120 -6.10 7.29 -10.85
CA GLY A 120 -5.62 5.94 -10.61
C GLY A 120 -6.70 5.07 -9.98
N LEU A 121 -6.84 3.85 -10.50
CA LEU A 121 -7.65 2.79 -9.92
C LEU A 121 -6.73 1.66 -9.50
N ALA A 122 -6.84 1.21 -8.25
CA ALA A 122 -6.04 0.13 -7.72
C ALA A 122 -6.90 -0.94 -7.06
N PHE A 123 -6.53 -2.20 -7.28
CA PHE A 123 -7.05 -3.36 -6.59
C PHE A 123 -5.92 -3.99 -5.77
N ASN A 124 -6.18 -4.19 -4.48
CA ASN A 124 -5.23 -4.80 -3.56
C ASN A 124 -5.72 -6.17 -3.13
N ASN A 125 -4.80 -7.12 -3.04
CA ASN A 125 -5.05 -8.36 -2.32
C ASN A 125 -3.75 -8.84 -1.68
N SER A 126 -3.75 -8.98 -0.36
CA SER A 126 -2.58 -9.44 0.38
C SER A 126 -2.96 -10.57 1.33
N GLY A 127 -2.04 -11.53 1.49
CA GLY A 127 -2.13 -12.60 2.46
C GLY A 127 -0.79 -12.85 3.14
N GLU A 128 -0.72 -13.94 3.90
CA GLU A 128 0.45 -14.21 4.75
C GLU A 128 1.77 -14.28 3.98
N TRP A 129 1.75 -14.77 2.73
CA TRP A 129 2.94 -14.94 1.90
C TRP A 129 2.85 -14.30 0.52
N TRP A 130 1.79 -13.54 0.23
CA TRP A 130 1.61 -12.86 -1.07
C TRP A 130 1.08 -11.44 -0.89
N ASP A 131 1.42 -10.55 -1.81
CA ASP A 131 0.91 -9.17 -1.85
C ASP A 131 0.78 -8.73 -3.30
N VAL A 132 -0.44 -8.47 -3.74
CA VAL A 132 -0.77 -8.10 -5.10
C VAL A 132 -1.38 -6.70 -5.08
N HIS A 133 -0.78 -5.81 -5.86
CA HIS A 133 -1.24 -4.45 -6.11
C HIS A 133 -1.41 -4.27 -7.61
N LEU A 134 -2.65 -4.28 -8.11
CA LEU A 134 -2.94 -4.03 -9.51
C LEU A 134 -3.41 -2.58 -9.66
N GLN A 135 -2.58 -1.75 -10.28
CA GLN A 135 -2.88 -0.33 -10.49
C GLN A 135 -2.95 0.00 -11.98
N GLY A 136 -3.96 0.79 -12.35
CA GLY A 136 -4.08 1.41 -13.65
C GLY A 136 -4.28 2.91 -13.49
N ASN A 137 -3.51 3.71 -14.23
CA ASN A 137 -3.56 5.16 -14.20
C ASN A 137 -3.92 5.70 -15.59
N VAL A 138 -4.69 6.79 -15.60
CA VAL A 138 -4.90 7.65 -16.76
C VAL A 138 -4.37 9.04 -16.46
N GLU A 139 -3.56 9.56 -17.37
CA GLU A 139 -2.83 10.82 -17.21
C GLU A 139 -3.28 11.86 -18.25
N GLY A 140 -3.22 13.14 -17.86
CA GLY A 140 -3.49 14.29 -18.74
C GLY A 140 -2.57 15.45 -18.38
N GLY A 141 -1.94 16.06 -19.39
CA GLY A 141 -0.85 17.02 -19.17
C GLY A 141 0.41 16.32 -18.67
N GLU A 142 0.96 15.42 -19.49
CA GLU A 142 2.14 14.62 -19.14
C GLU A 142 3.35 15.54 -18.83
N ARG A 143 3.89 15.43 -17.61
CA ARG A 143 5.14 16.08 -17.19
C ARG A 143 6.34 15.20 -17.48
N ILE A 144 6.13 13.88 -17.43
CA ILE A 144 7.08 12.84 -17.80
C ILE A 144 6.49 12.14 -19.02
N SER A 145 7.21 12.14 -20.13
CA SER A 145 6.72 11.52 -21.37
C SER A 145 6.53 10.02 -21.19
N ASN A 146 5.40 9.51 -21.66
CA ASN A 146 5.10 8.09 -21.69
C ASN A 146 4.62 7.66 -23.08
N GLY A 147 4.67 6.36 -23.39
CA GLY A 147 4.20 5.83 -24.67
C GLY A 147 2.67 5.88 -24.82
N SER A 148 1.95 6.08 -23.72
CA SER A 148 0.49 6.15 -23.66
C SER A 148 0.08 6.94 -22.42
N ARG A 149 -1.05 7.65 -22.54
CA ARG A 149 -1.75 8.27 -21.40
C ARG A 149 -2.26 7.27 -20.37
N PHE A 150 -2.25 5.97 -20.69
CA PHE A 150 -2.60 4.88 -19.79
C PHE A 150 -1.35 4.11 -19.40
N ASN A 151 -1.18 3.87 -18.10
CA ASN A 151 -0.05 3.08 -17.58
C ASN A 151 -0.45 2.25 -16.37
N ALA A 152 0.41 1.30 -16.01
CA ALA A 152 0.28 0.46 -14.82
C ALA A 152 1.34 0.79 -13.75
N ASN A 153 1.76 2.06 -13.67
CA ASN A 153 2.77 2.49 -12.70
C ASN A 153 2.27 2.20 -11.29
N GLY A 154 3.14 1.60 -10.47
CA GLY A 154 2.83 1.16 -9.11
C GLY A 154 2.28 -0.26 -9.02
N ALA A 155 1.88 -0.89 -10.13
CA ALA A 155 1.41 -2.27 -10.11
C ALA A 155 2.56 -3.25 -9.82
N TYR A 156 2.34 -4.18 -8.89
CA TYR A 156 3.31 -5.22 -8.54
C TYR A 156 2.61 -6.48 -7.99
N GLY A 157 3.34 -7.58 -7.97
CA GLY A 157 2.98 -8.79 -7.25
C GLY A 157 4.20 -9.30 -6.50
N ALA A 158 4.11 -9.43 -5.20
CA ALA A 158 5.19 -9.88 -4.34
C ALA A 158 4.84 -11.18 -3.63
N VAL A 159 5.85 -12.00 -3.37
CA VAL A 159 5.76 -13.20 -2.55
C VAL A 159 6.78 -13.16 -1.43
N LYS A 160 6.44 -13.73 -0.28
CA LYS A 160 7.33 -13.80 0.88
C LYS A 160 7.99 -15.16 0.96
N PHE A 161 9.32 -15.18 0.97
CA PHE A 161 10.12 -16.37 1.17
C PHE A 161 11.23 -16.08 2.18
N TRP A 162 11.43 -16.98 3.15
CA TRP A 162 12.40 -16.81 4.26
C TRP A 162 12.35 -15.42 4.94
N ASN A 163 11.12 -14.95 5.22
CA ASN A 163 10.85 -13.65 5.85
C ASN A 163 11.37 -12.43 5.04
N GLN A 164 11.51 -12.58 3.72
CA GLN A 164 11.82 -11.50 2.80
C GLN A 164 10.78 -11.43 1.68
N TRP A 165 10.35 -10.21 1.35
CA TRP A 165 9.44 -9.95 0.25
C TRP A 165 10.23 -9.81 -1.05
N LEU A 166 9.80 -10.54 -2.09
CA LEU A 166 10.34 -10.51 -3.43
C LEU A 166 9.22 -10.08 -4.38
N SER A 167 9.40 -8.96 -5.08
CA SER A 167 8.45 -8.35 -6.02
C SER A 167 9.00 -8.30 -7.43
#